data_AF-A0A7X6YCU8-F1
#
_entry.id   AF-A0A7X6YCU8-F1
#
_cell.length_a   1.000
_cell.length_b   1.000
_cell.length_c   1.000
_cell.angle_alpha   90.00
_cell.angle_beta   90.00
_cell.angle_gamma   90.00
#
_symmetry.space_group_name_H-M   'P 1'
#
loop_
_entity.id
_entity.type
_entity.pdbx_description
1 polymer ?
#
loop_
_entity_poly.entity_id
_entity_poly.type
_entity_poly.pdbx_seq_one_letter_code
_entity_poly.pdbx_strand_id
1 'polypeptide(L)'
;HVALTQEMVDTLLVNLNPLFQGSRVRGGTVTLDLRSCRIEPGAEPEHGVAADMDVTLENLKLELGPSLRELLSMIKVKTRVYEVVRLPLHVTVRNGRIQADPVRMVIEQQPVIIGGWVAFDGAVNYVIEVPVTERLVGSAAARALKGTSIKIPVSGTVDEPRLDTRALQNMLGNLLKNAVGEQAIERVGGFLEKLRQELSK
;
A
#
# COMPACT_ATOMS: atom_id res chain seq x y z
N HIS A 1 -24.85 2.56 -0.73
CA HIS A 1 -23.89 3.22 -1.63
C HIS A 1 -24.05 4.73 -1.49
N VAL A 2 -22.99 5.41 -1.05
CA VAL A 2 -22.91 6.89 -1.07
C VAL A 2 -21.78 7.30 -2.00
N ALA A 3 -21.86 8.50 -2.58
CA ALA A 3 -20.79 9.01 -3.43
C ALA A 3 -19.48 9.10 -2.63
N LEU A 4 -18.38 8.61 -3.21
CA LEU A 4 -17.07 8.71 -2.57
C LEU A 4 -16.61 10.17 -2.65
N THR A 5 -16.40 10.81 -1.50
CA THR A 5 -15.93 12.20 -1.42
C THR A 5 -14.40 12.26 -1.27
N GLN A 6 -13.82 13.43 -1.51
CA GLN A 6 -12.38 13.63 -1.28
C GLN A 6 -12.03 13.49 0.20
N GLU A 7 -12.87 13.99 1.10
CA GLU A 7 -12.71 13.83 2.55
C GLU A 7 -12.68 12.35 2.94
N MET A 8 -13.53 11.51 2.34
CA MET A 8 -13.49 10.06 2.55
C MET A 8 -12.18 9.43 2.03
N VAL A 9 -11.60 9.92 0.93
CA VAL A 9 -10.28 9.44 0.50
C VAL A 9 -9.21 9.82 1.51
N ASP A 10 -9.19 11.09 1.91
CA ASP A 10 -8.17 11.66 2.80
C ASP A 10 -8.24 11.07 4.22
N THR A 11 -9.40 10.56 4.64
CA THR A 11 -9.60 9.93 5.94
C THR A 11 -9.62 8.41 5.87
N LEU A 12 -10.48 7.80 5.04
CA LEU A 12 -10.66 6.34 5.02
C LEU A 12 -9.54 5.66 4.26
N LEU A 13 -9.24 6.06 3.02
CA LEU A 13 -8.23 5.35 2.22
C LEU A 13 -6.81 5.57 2.75
N VAL A 14 -6.49 6.77 3.20
CA VAL A 14 -5.17 7.08 3.78
C VAL A 14 -4.94 6.29 5.07
N ASN A 15 -5.95 6.17 5.95
CA ASN A 15 -5.84 5.34 7.15
C ASN A 15 -5.86 3.83 6.88
N LEU A 16 -6.25 3.40 5.67
CA LEU A 16 -6.10 2.01 5.24
C LEU A 16 -4.76 1.75 4.55
N ASN A 17 -4.15 2.78 3.95
CA ASN A 17 -2.83 2.73 3.34
C ASN A 17 -2.32 4.16 3.03
N PRO A 18 -1.24 4.63 3.70
CA PRO A 18 -0.68 5.96 3.52
C PRO A 18 -0.25 6.29 2.09
N LEU A 19 0.00 5.30 1.23
CA LEU A 19 0.33 5.55 -0.18
C LEU A 19 -0.79 6.22 -0.97
N PHE A 20 -2.03 6.20 -0.46
CA PHE A 20 -3.13 6.94 -1.06
C PHE A 20 -3.10 8.43 -0.73
N GLN A 21 -2.19 8.89 0.12
CA GLN A 21 -2.00 10.31 0.41
C GLN A 21 -1.77 11.12 -0.88
N GLY A 22 -2.46 12.25 -0.99
CA GLY A 22 -2.45 13.09 -2.18
C GLY A 22 -3.19 12.52 -3.41
N SER A 23 -3.89 11.39 -3.28
CA SER A 23 -4.76 10.88 -4.34
C SER A 23 -6.04 11.72 -4.46
N ARG A 24 -6.60 11.83 -5.67
CA ARG A 24 -7.81 12.61 -5.91
C ARG A 24 -8.94 11.74 -6.44
N VAL A 25 -10.08 11.75 -5.77
CA VAL A 25 -11.28 11.06 -6.26
C VAL A 25 -11.78 11.74 -7.53
N ARG A 26 -12.06 10.95 -8.57
CA ARG A 26 -12.71 11.39 -9.81
C ARG A 26 -14.11 10.83 -9.97
N GLY A 27 -14.43 9.75 -9.25
CA GLY A 27 -15.73 9.12 -9.24
C GLY A 27 -15.72 7.80 -8.47
N GLY A 28 -16.91 7.31 -8.17
CA GLY A 28 -17.14 6.06 -7.47
C GLY A 28 -18.10 6.23 -6.30
N THR A 29 -18.50 5.10 -5.75
CA THR A 29 -19.31 5.04 -4.53
C THR A 29 -18.65 4.14 -3.51
N VAL A 30 -19.00 4.34 -2.25
CA VAL A 30 -18.58 3.50 -1.14
C VAL A 30 -19.81 2.96 -0.42
N THR A 31 -19.70 1.70 0.00
CA THR A 31 -20.62 1.07 0.95
C THR A 31 -19.80 0.50 2.09
N LEU A 32 -20.26 0.72 3.31
CA LEU A 32 -19.71 0.14 4.52
C LEU A 32 -20.78 -0.78 5.10
N ASP A 33 -20.43 -2.04 5.32
CA ASP A 33 -21.24 -3.03 6.02
C ASP A 33 -20.56 -3.37 7.34
N LEU A 34 -21.21 -3.03 8.46
CA LEU A 34 -20.67 -3.22 9.80
C LEU A 34 -21.20 -4.53 10.36
N ARG A 35 -20.35 -5.56 10.36
CA ARG A 35 -20.70 -6.89 10.87
C ARG A 35 -20.79 -6.92 12.38
N SER A 36 -19.84 -6.28 13.05
CA SER A 36 -19.87 -6.13 14.50
C SER A 36 -19.16 -4.84 14.93
N CYS A 37 -19.63 -4.26 16.03
CA CYS A 37 -18.98 -3.15 16.70
C CYS A 37 -19.20 -3.29 18.20
N ARG A 38 -18.12 -3.18 18.96
CA ARG A 38 -18.12 -3.13 20.42
C ARG A 38 -17.37 -1.88 20.84
N ILE A 39 -18.02 -1.14 21.73
CA ILE A 39 -17.43 0.00 22.42
C ILE A 39 -17.60 -0.26 23.91
N GLU A 40 -16.49 -0.31 24.65
CA GLU A 40 -16.47 -0.49 26.10
C GLU A 40 -16.44 0.89 26.77
N PRO A 41 -17.54 1.32 27.41
CA PRO A 41 -17.60 2.65 28.02
C PRO A 41 -16.56 2.80 29.14
N GLY A 42 -15.85 3.93 29.15
CA GLY A 42 -14.84 4.23 30.17
C GLY A 42 -13.47 3.58 29.95
N ALA A 43 -13.33 2.71 28.94
CA ALA A 43 -12.03 2.23 28.49
C ALA A 43 -11.41 3.22 27.49
N GLU A 44 -10.08 3.30 27.46
CA GLU A 44 -9.36 4.04 26.42
C GLU A 44 -9.66 3.42 25.04
N PRO A 45 -9.79 4.23 23.96
CA PRO A 45 -10.18 3.72 22.64
C PRO A 45 -9.34 2.55 22.12
N GLU A 46 -8.04 2.53 22.45
CA GLU A 46 -7.11 1.47 22.05
C GLU A 46 -7.50 0.09 22.59
N HIS A 47 -8.17 0.05 23.75
CA HIS A 47 -8.58 -1.20 24.39
C HIS A 47 -10.10 -1.39 24.35
N GLY A 48 -10.85 -0.30 24.20
CA GLY A 48 -12.31 -0.28 24.30
C GLY A 48 -13.05 -0.34 22.97
N VAL A 49 -12.37 -0.22 21.82
CA VAL A 49 -13.03 -0.26 20.51
C VAL A 49 -12.62 -1.51 19.74
N ALA A 50 -13.64 -2.27 19.30
CA ALA A 50 -13.46 -3.34 18.34
C ALA A 50 -14.55 -3.28 17.26
N ALA A 51 -14.18 -3.47 16.00
CA ALA A 51 -15.12 -3.50 14.90
C ALA A 51 -14.67 -4.48 13.80
N ASP A 52 -15.64 -5.03 13.09
CA ASP A 52 -15.46 -5.88 11.92
C ASP A 52 -16.40 -5.35 10.84
N MET A 53 -15.84 -4.94 9.70
CA MET A 53 -16.59 -4.32 8.62
C MET A 53 -16.05 -4.68 7.24
N ASP A 54 -16.95 -4.72 6.27
CA ASP A 54 -16.60 -4.74 4.85
C ASP A 54 -16.82 -3.37 4.23
N VAL A 55 -15.80 -2.85 3.56
CA VAL A 55 -15.90 -1.63 2.75
C VAL A 55 -15.83 -2.03 1.29
N THR A 56 -16.86 -1.70 0.51
CA THR A 56 -16.88 -1.93 -0.94
C THR A 56 -16.85 -0.60 -1.67
N LEU A 57 -15.83 -0.42 -2.51
CA LEU A 57 -15.74 0.69 -3.45
C LEU A 57 -16.23 0.23 -4.82
N GLU A 58 -17.18 0.95 -5.39
CA GLU A 58 -17.75 0.62 -6.70
C GLU A 58 -17.50 1.73 -7.71
N ASN A 59 -17.18 1.35 -8.95
CA ASN A 59 -16.84 2.23 -10.06
C ASN A 59 -15.80 3.29 -9.65
N LEU A 60 -14.81 2.87 -8.87
CA LEU A 60 -13.77 3.73 -8.35
C LEU A 60 -12.92 4.25 -9.50
N LYS A 61 -12.79 5.56 -9.59
CA LYS A 61 -11.83 6.27 -10.44
C LYS A 61 -11.01 7.19 -9.56
N LEU A 62 -9.75 6.84 -9.34
CA LEU A 62 -8.85 7.52 -8.42
C LEU A 62 -7.62 8.01 -9.19
N GLU A 63 -7.39 9.32 -9.19
CA GLU A 63 -6.08 9.85 -9.59
C GLU A 63 -5.07 9.53 -8.48
N LEU A 64 -3.99 8.87 -8.84
CA LEU A 64 -2.99 8.35 -7.92
C LEU A 64 -2.06 9.45 -7.42
N GLY A 65 -1.82 9.47 -6.10
CA GLY A 65 -0.85 10.34 -5.45
C GLY A 65 0.59 10.19 -5.97
N PRO A 66 1.50 11.13 -5.65
CA PRO A 66 2.88 11.11 -6.12
C PRO A 66 3.64 9.85 -5.70
N SER A 67 3.55 9.44 -4.43
CA SER A 67 4.31 8.31 -3.89
C SER A 67 3.89 6.98 -4.53
N LEU A 68 2.58 6.75 -4.71
CA LEU A 68 2.08 5.57 -5.40
C LEU A 68 2.44 5.59 -6.91
N ARG A 69 2.42 6.75 -7.57
CA ARG A 69 2.88 6.86 -8.97
C ARG A 69 4.35 6.55 -9.12
N GLU A 70 5.19 7.03 -8.21
CA GLU A 70 6.63 6.72 -8.21
C GLU A 70 6.86 5.22 -8.03
N LEU A 71 6.15 4.59 -7.08
CA LEU A 71 6.17 3.15 -6.86
C LEU A 71 5.77 2.38 -8.13
N LEU A 72 4.65 2.75 -8.75
CA LEU A 72 4.14 2.09 -9.95
C LEU A 72 5.07 2.26 -11.16
N SER A 73 5.79 3.37 -11.24
CA SER A 73 6.77 3.61 -12.30
C SER A 73 7.89 2.54 -12.31
N MET A 74 8.15 1.86 -11.19
CA MET A 74 9.07 0.71 -11.14
C MET A 74 8.66 -0.41 -12.07
N ILE A 75 7.38 -0.75 -12.03
CA ILE A 75 6.82 -1.92 -12.68
C ILE A 75 6.29 -1.57 -14.08
N LYS A 76 6.84 -0.48 -14.67
CA LYS A 76 6.50 0.05 -16.00
C LYS A 76 5.05 0.54 -16.13
N VAL A 77 4.35 0.78 -15.02
CA VAL A 77 3.01 1.35 -15.02
C VAL A 77 3.12 2.87 -15.23
N LYS A 78 2.38 3.39 -16.21
CA LYS A 78 2.40 4.80 -16.61
C LYS A 78 1.10 5.53 -16.31
N THR A 79 0.00 4.81 -16.15
CA THR A 79 -1.29 5.43 -15.81
C THR A 79 -1.18 6.25 -14.54
N ARG A 80 -1.90 7.36 -14.53
CA ARG A 80 -2.08 8.22 -13.35
C ARG A 80 -3.42 7.98 -12.68
N VAL A 81 -4.29 7.19 -13.30
CA VAL A 81 -5.64 6.92 -12.81
C VAL A 81 -5.78 5.42 -12.62
N TYR A 82 -6.19 5.05 -11.42
CA TYR A 82 -6.64 3.71 -11.11
C TYR A 82 -8.16 3.63 -11.27
N GLU A 83 -8.60 2.68 -12.08
CA GLU A 83 -10.01 2.41 -12.34
C GLU A 83 -10.32 0.96 -11.99
N VAL A 84 -11.37 0.75 -11.20
CA VAL A 84 -11.84 -0.59 -10.85
C VAL A 84 -13.35 -0.58 -10.65
N VAL A 85 -14.02 -1.58 -11.22
CA VAL A 85 -15.48 -1.73 -11.12
C VAL A 85 -15.90 -2.01 -9.68
N ARG A 86 -15.15 -2.86 -8.98
CA ARG A 86 -15.43 -3.23 -7.60
C ARG A 86 -14.15 -3.58 -6.86
N LEU A 87 -13.92 -2.92 -5.72
CA LEU A 87 -12.81 -3.18 -4.82
C LEU A 87 -13.36 -3.45 -3.41
N PRO A 88 -13.51 -4.74 -3.02
CA PRO A 88 -13.88 -5.11 -1.67
C PRO A 88 -12.66 -5.02 -0.75
N LEU A 89 -12.88 -4.49 0.44
CA LEU A 89 -11.90 -4.36 1.52
C LEU A 89 -12.54 -4.94 2.78
N HIS A 90 -11.84 -5.85 3.44
CA HIS A 90 -12.23 -6.31 4.76
C HIS A 90 -11.38 -5.57 5.78
N VAL A 91 -12.01 -4.92 6.76
CA VAL A 91 -11.35 -4.04 7.73
C VAL A 91 -11.75 -4.47 9.13
N THR A 92 -10.74 -4.63 9.99
CA THR A 92 -10.93 -4.92 11.41
C THR A 92 -10.31 -3.83 12.25
N VAL A 93 -10.99 -3.47 13.33
CA VAL A 93 -10.48 -2.60 14.38
C VAL A 93 -10.33 -3.45 15.64
N ARG A 94 -9.12 -3.55 16.18
CA ARG A 94 -8.85 -4.30 17.41
C ARG A 94 -7.52 -3.89 18.02
N ASN A 95 -7.45 -3.80 19.35
CA ASN A 95 -6.22 -3.49 20.09
C ASN A 95 -5.55 -2.20 19.57
N GLY A 96 -6.36 -1.16 19.37
CA GLY A 96 -5.92 0.16 18.92
C GLY A 96 -5.38 0.18 17.50
N ARG A 97 -5.71 -0.81 16.67
CA ARG A 97 -5.26 -0.90 15.28
C ARG A 97 -6.42 -1.09 14.32
N ILE A 98 -6.38 -0.34 13.23
CA ILE A 98 -7.18 -0.52 12.01
C ILE A 98 -6.34 -1.36 11.06
N GLN A 99 -6.82 -2.55 10.69
CA GLN A 99 -6.14 -3.46 9.79
C GLN A 99 -7.06 -3.79 8.61
N ALA A 100 -6.53 -3.67 7.40
CA ALA A 100 -7.17 -4.17 6.19
C ALA A 100 -6.55 -5.50 5.77
N ASP A 101 -7.36 -6.43 5.29
CA ASP A 101 -6.85 -7.61 4.58
C ASP A 101 -6.03 -7.19 3.35
N PRO A 102 -5.00 -7.97 2.95
CA PRO A 102 -4.18 -7.64 1.79
C PRO A 102 -5.01 -7.40 0.53
N VAL A 103 -4.95 -6.17 0.02
CA VAL A 103 -5.69 -5.71 -1.14
C VAL A 103 -4.85 -5.95 -2.38
N ARG A 104 -5.37 -6.74 -3.32
CA ARG A 104 -4.75 -6.92 -4.64
C ARG A 104 -5.36 -5.95 -5.64
N MET A 105 -4.58 -4.96 -6.05
CA MET A 105 -4.89 -4.04 -7.12
C MET A 105 -4.24 -4.52 -8.43
N VAL A 106 -4.90 -4.34 -9.56
CA VAL A 106 -4.30 -4.58 -10.89
C VAL A 106 -4.31 -3.27 -11.64
N ILE A 107 -3.11 -2.74 -11.95
CA ILE A 107 -2.94 -1.44 -12.58
C ILE A 107 -2.09 -1.64 -13.83
N GLU A 108 -2.64 -1.33 -15.01
CA GLU A 108 -2.02 -1.66 -16.32
C GLU A 108 -1.48 -3.09 -16.38
N GLN A 109 -2.30 -4.07 -15.96
CA GLN A 109 -1.96 -5.51 -15.91
C GLN A 109 -0.87 -5.90 -14.90
N GLN A 110 -0.35 -4.96 -14.11
CA GLN A 110 0.59 -5.27 -13.03
C GLN A 110 -0.16 -5.45 -11.71
N PRO A 111 -0.04 -6.61 -11.04
CA PRO A 111 -0.59 -6.78 -9.71
C PRO A 111 0.25 -6.00 -8.70
N VAL A 112 -0.42 -5.31 -7.78
CA VAL A 112 0.17 -4.71 -6.59
C VAL A 112 -0.64 -5.20 -5.40
N ILE A 113 0.02 -5.80 -4.42
CA ILE A 113 -0.65 -6.24 -3.19
C ILE A 113 -0.21 -5.32 -2.07
N ILE A 114 -1.16 -4.82 -1.28
CA ILE A 114 -0.87 -3.94 -0.15
C ILE A 114 -1.63 -4.42 1.06
N GLY A 115 -0.94 -4.61 2.18
CA GLY A 115 -1.54 -5.04 3.43
C GLY A 115 -0.78 -4.49 4.62
N GLY A 116 -1.46 -4.33 5.75
CA GLY A 116 -0.88 -3.75 6.94
C GLY A 116 -1.91 -3.17 7.90
N TRP A 117 -1.45 -2.36 8.84
CA TRP A 117 -2.28 -1.73 9.84
C TRP A 117 -1.83 -0.30 10.16
N VAL A 118 -2.77 0.48 10.68
CA VAL A 118 -2.58 1.80 11.30
C VAL A 118 -3.04 1.72 12.74
N ALA A 119 -2.19 2.15 13.67
CA ALA A 119 -2.54 2.29 15.08
C ALA A 119 -3.24 3.64 15.34
N PHE A 120 -3.98 3.73 16.44
CA PHE A 120 -4.73 4.93 16.81
C PHE A 120 -3.82 6.12 17.16
N ASP A 121 -2.58 5.84 17.58
CA ASP A 121 -1.51 6.84 17.72
C ASP A 121 -0.92 7.31 16.38
N GLY A 122 -1.43 6.79 15.26
CA GLY A 122 -1.00 7.09 13.91
C GLY A 122 0.19 6.27 13.43
N ALA A 123 0.76 5.36 14.24
CA ALA A 123 1.86 4.50 13.81
C ALA A 123 1.40 3.51 12.73
N VAL A 124 2.26 3.26 11.74
CA VAL A 124 1.91 2.40 10.60
C VAL A 124 2.87 1.24 10.43
N ASN A 125 2.35 0.14 9.89
CA ASN A 125 3.15 -0.97 9.41
C ASN A 125 2.48 -1.61 8.20
N TYR A 126 3.04 -1.38 7.02
CA TYR A 126 2.54 -1.86 5.74
C TYR A 126 3.60 -2.61 4.97
N VAL A 127 3.15 -3.52 4.12
CA VAL A 127 3.97 -4.20 3.13
C VAL A 127 3.33 -4.03 1.77
N ILE A 128 4.09 -3.47 0.83
CA ILE A 128 3.70 -3.36 -0.57
C ILE A 128 4.45 -4.41 -1.36
N GLU A 129 3.74 -5.25 -2.08
CA GLU A 129 4.31 -6.29 -2.91
C GLU A 129 4.10 -5.97 -4.39
N VAL A 130 5.21 -5.88 -5.11
CA VAL A 130 5.24 -5.59 -6.55
C VAL A 130 6.00 -6.67 -7.32
N PRO A 131 5.60 -7.03 -8.54
CA PRO A 131 6.31 -8.02 -9.33
C PRO A 131 7.71 -7.54 -9.71
N VAL A 132 8.66 -8.47 -9.75
CA VAL A 132 9.98 -8.18 -10.31
C VAL A 132 9.84 -7.93 -11.81
N THR A 133 10.32 -6.78 -12.28
CA THR A 133 10.33 -6.44 -13.71
C THR A 133 11.74 -6.16 -14.21
N GLU A 134 11.94 -6.24 -15.52
CA GLU A 134 13.22 -5.86 -16.14
C GLU A 134 13.63 -4.42 -15.87
N ARG A 135 12.67 -3.52 -15.63
CA ARG A 135 12.98 -2.12 -15.31
C ARG A 135 13.61 -2.01 -13.92
N LEU A 136 13.18 -2.86 -13.00
CA LEU A 136 13.63 -2.89 -11.62
C LEU A 136 15.00 -3.54 -11.46
N VAL A 137 15.20 -4.72 -12.08
CA VAL A 137 16.41 -5.54 -11.86
C VAL A 137 17.26 -5.76 -13.12
N GLY A 138 16.83 -5.29 -14.29
CA GLY A 138 17.47 -5.60 -15.57
C GLY A 138 17.04 -6.95 -16.17
N SER A 139 17.25 -7.14 -17.47
CA SER A 139 16.72 -8.30 -18.21
C SER A 139 17.30 -9.65 -17.80
N ALA A 140 18.55 -9.72 -17.34
CA ALA A 140 19.15 -10.97 -16.87
C ALA A 140 18.50 -11.43 -15.55
N ALA A 141 18.49 -10.55 -14.53
CA ALA A 141 17.90 -10.85 -13.24
C ALA A 141 16.38 -11.03 -13.32
N ALA A 142 15.67 -10.27 -14.17
CA ALA A 142 14.22 -10.43 -14.32
C ALA A 142 13.83 -11.78 -14.96
N ARG A 143 14.69 -12.36 -15.80
CA ARG A 143 14.50 -13.73 -16.31
C ARG A 143 14.70 -14.77 -15.22
N ALA A 144 15.70 -14.60 -14.37
CA ALA A 144 15.98 -15.50 -13.24
C ALA A 144 14.90 -15.43 -12.14
N LEU A 145 14.36 -14.22 -11.92
CA LEU A 145 13.36 -13.91 -10.89
C LEU A 145 11.93 -13.85 -11.46
N LYS A 146 11.68 -14.51 -12.59
CA LYS A 146 10.36 -14.48 -13.22
C LYS A 146 9.30 -15.07 -12.28
N GLY A 147 8.24 -14.31 -12.03
CA GLY A 147 7.15 -14.72 -11.15
C GLY A 147 7.42 -14.46 -9.66
N THR A 148 8.56 -13.85 -9.30
CA THR A 148 8.79 -13.39 -7.92
C THR A 148 8.36 -11.93 -7.75
N SER A 149 8.21 -11.54 -6.50
CA SER A 149 7.83 -10.20 -6.08
C SER A 149 8.84 -9.61 -5.09
N ILE A 150 8.92 -8.28 -5.06
CA ILE A 150 9.63 -7.52 -4.04
C ILE A 150 8.61 -7.03 -3.03
N LYS A 151 8.88 -7.28 -1.76
CA LYS A 151 8.12 -6.72 -0.65
C LYS A 151 8.85 -5.48 -0.13
N ILE A 152 8.10 -4.39 -0.04
CA ILE A 152 8.59 -3.07 0.34
C ILE A 152 7.90 -2.74 1.66
N PRO A 153 8.60 -2.91 2.79
CA PRO A 153 8.06 -2.57 4.10
C PRO A 153 8.02 -1.06 4.30
N VAL A 154 6.92 -0.57 4.85
CA VAL A 154 6.65 0.83 5.19
C VAL A 154 6.28 0.92 6.67
N SER A 155 6.90 1.84 7.38
CA SER A 155 6.74 2.11 8.81
C SER A 155 6.62 3.62 9.04
N GLY A 156 6.71 4.10 10.27
CA GLY A 156 6.58 5.52 10.60
C GLY A 156 5.16 5.85 11.06
N THR A 157 4.62 6.97 10.60
CA THR A 157 3.24 7.39 10.90
C THR A 157 2.42 7.57 9.63
N VAL A 158 1.10 7.75 9.76
CA VAL A 158 0.21 8.04 8.63
C VAL A 158 0.65 9.31 7.90
N ASP A 159 1.04 10.34 8.65
CA ASP A 159 1.47 11.63 8.10
C ASP A 159 2.91 11.63 7.58
N GLU A 160 3.77 10.77 8.15
CA GLU A 160 5.16 10.61 7.75
C GLU A 160 5.50 9.13 7.52
N PRO A 161 4.97 8.50 6.46
CA PRO A 161 5.31 7.13 6.13
C PRO A 161 6.75 7.04 5.65
N ARG A 162 7.48 6.00 6.09
CA ARG A 162 8.91 5.81 5.77
C ARG A 162 9.18 4.37 5.35
N LEU A 163 9.97 4.19 4.31
CA LEU A 163 10.47 2.84 3.97
C LEU A 163 11.30 2.29 5.12
N ASP A 164 11.04 1.04 5.52
CA ASP A 164 11.94 0.32 6.41
C ASP A 164 13.15 -0.17 5.60
N THR A 165 14.14 0.71 5.49
CA THR A 165 15.37 0.48 4.73
C THR A 165 16.19 -0.69 5.29
N ARG A 166 16.08 -0.99 6.60
CA ARG A 166 16.81 -2.11 7.21
C ARG A 166 16.19 -3.44 6.81
N ALA A 167 14.87 -3.57 6.96
CA ALA A 167 14.15 -4.77 6.54
C ALA A 167 14.34 -5.03 5.04
N LEU A 168 14.30 -3.98 4.24
CA LEU A 168 14.54 -4.01 2.81
C LEU A 168 15.97 -4.43 2.44
N GLN A 169 17.00 -3.89 3.11
CA GLN A 169 18.40 -4.32 2.92
C GLN A 169 18.59 -5.80 3.24
N ASN A 170 17.97 -6.30 4.30
CA ASN A 170 18.01 -7.71 4.67
C ASN A 170 17.33 -8.59 3.60
N MET A 171 16.18 -8.16 3.09
CA MET A 171 15.46 -8.85 2.01
C MET A 171 16.25 -8.90 0.72
N LEU A 172 16.82 -7.76 0.31
CA LEU A 172 17.69 -7.69 -0.86
C LEU A 172 18.90 -8.57 -0.65
N GLY A 173 19.61 -8.47 0.47
CA GLY A 173 20.76 -9.33 0.80
C GLY A 173 20.48 -10.83 0.62
N ASN A 174 19.26 -11.28 0.92
CA ASN A 174 18.82 -12.66 0.68
C ASN A 174 18.54 -12.96 -0.80
N LEU A 175 17.96 -12.03 -1.57
CA LEU A 175 17.83 -12.14 -3.03
C LEU A 175 19.19 -12.14 -3.74
N LEU A 176 20.18 -11.43 -3.19
CA LEU A 176 21.53 -11.30 -3.74
C LEU A 176 22.38 -12.57 -3.59
N LYS A 177 22.09 -13.40 -2.59
CA LYS A 177 22.72 -14.73 -2.44
C LYS A 177 22.37 -15.69 -3.58
N ASN A 178 21.30 -15.42 -4.33
CA ASN A 178 20.76 -16.30 -5.37
C ASN A 178 21.08 -15.84 -6.81
N ALA A 179 22.28 -15.30 -7.05
CA ALA A 179 22.80 -14.95 -8.37
C ALA A 179 22.12 -13.75 -9.08
N VAL A 180 22.19 -12.59 -8.43
CA VAL A 180 21.83 -11.30 -9.04
C VAL A 180 23.11 -10.44 -9.14
N GLY A 181 23.49 -10.04 -10.36
CA GLY A 181 24.73 -9.27 -10.59
C GLY A 181 24.71 -7.86 -9.97
N GLU A 182 25.89 -7.27 -9.75
CA GLU A 182 26.07 -5.94 -9.13
C GLU A 182 25.19 -4.83 -9.74
N GLN A 183 25.02 -4.85 -11.07
CA GLN A 183 24.18 -3.87 -11.78
C GLN A 183 22.70 -3.90 -11.35
N ALA A 184 22.17 -5.06 -10.96
CA ALA A 184 20.80 -5.16 -10.49
C ALA A 184 20.66 -4.66 -9.05
N ILE A 185 21.70 -4.81 -8.23
CA ILE A 185 21.77 -4.22 -6.87
C ILE A 185 21.69 -2.71 -6.96
N GLU A 186 22.55 -2.11 -7.78
CA GLU A 186 22.61 -0.65 -7.93
C GLU A 186 21.28 -0.07 -8.43
N ARG A 187 20.63 -0.74 -9.38
CA ARG A 187 19.32 -0.31 -9.91
C ARG A 187 18.23 -0.33 -8.86
N VAL A 188 18.14 -1.41 -8.08
CA VAL A 188 17.15 -1.51 -7.02
C VAL A 188 17.46 -0.50 -5.92
N GLY A 189 18.72 -0.35 -5.51
CA GLY A 189 19.15 0.64 -4.52
C GLY A 189 18.81 2.07 -4.91
N GLY A 190 19.17 2.49 -6.14
CA GLY A 190 18.86 3.83 -6.64
C GLY A 190 17.35 4.11 -6.75
N PHE A 191 16.55 3.08 -7.09
CA PHE A 191 15.10 3.21 -7.06
C PHE A 191 14.56 3.44 -5.64
N LEU A 192 14.99 2.61 -4.69
CA LEU A 192 14.49 2.67 -3.31
C LEU A 192 14.84 4.00 -2.66
N GLU A 193 16.00 4.56 -2.99
CA GLU A 193 16.39 5.90 -2.59
C GLU A 193 15.42 6.97 -3.12
N LYS A 194 15.03 6.87 -4.40
CA LYS A 194 14.05 7.78 -5.00
C LYS A 194 12.67 7.63 -4.35
N LEU A 195 12.20 6.41 -4.11
CA LEU A 195 10.93 6.17 -3.42
C LEU A 195 10.95 6.70 -1.98
N ARG A 196 12.07 6.53 -1.27
CA ARG A 196 12.26 7.10 0.07
C ARG A 196 12.10 8.62 0.05
N GLN A 197 12.72 9.30 -0.92
CA GLN A 197 12.61 10.76 -1.06
C GLN A 197 11.18 11.22 -1.36
N GLU A 198 10.38 10.45 -2.10
CA GLU A 198 8.97 10.77 -2.37
C GLU A 198 8.02 10.46 -1.21
N LEU A 199 8.38 9.57 -0.29
CA LEU A 199 7.60 9.32 0.93
C LEU A 199 7.91 10.33 2.05
N SER A 200 9.09 10.95 2.02
CA SER A 200 9.50 11.97 2.98
C SER A 200 9.09 13.41 2.59
N LYS A 201 8.30 13.58 1.53
CA LYS A 201 7.82 14.88 1.02
C LYS A 201 6.37 15.11 1.43
#